data_AF-A0A3E0C9H4-F1
#
_entry.id   AF-A0A3E0C9H4-F1
#
_cell.length_a   1.000
_cell.length_b   1.000
_cell.length_c   1.000
_cell.angle_alpha   90.00
_cell.angle_beta   90.00
_cell.angle_gamma   90.00
#
_symmetry.space_group_name_H-M   'P 1'
#
loop_
_entity.id
_entity.type
_entity.pdbx_description
1 polymer ?
#
loop_
_entity_poly.entity_id
_entity_poly.type
_entity_poly.pdbx_seq_one_letter_code
_entity_poly.pdbx_strand_id
1 'polypeptide(L)'
;MNTIRVTTANQNSQVCTESDLNLDLVEILLGHASEQPSSATYVVELAALFALTSACEEKCLVIVLPESSSKDIPLESRSLSAEVRATPEGDSVACLALADGTVAVSERAVFATSPLEFSRLVTLWLLKDTRRLCEFLYTPETDEDLWAATQVAQSHENWTDNGGTSLDHAIALFDNFVMHSAPAERIAS
;
A
#
# COMPACT_ATOMS: atom_id res chain seq x y z
N MET A 1 -15.12 3.62 -13.98
CA MET A 1 -13.71 3.26 -14.23
C MET A 1 -12.86 4.41 -13.74
N ASN A 2 -11.88 4.13 -12.89
CA ASN A 2 -10.94 5.17 -12.47
C ASN A 2 -9.83 5.22 -13.52
N THR A 3 -9.46 6.43 -13.92
CA THR A 3 -8.37 6.64 -14.86
C THR A 3 -7.22 7.32 -14.12
N ILE A 4 -6.00 6.86 -14.31
CA ILE A 4 -4.80 7.52 -13.79
C ILE A 4 -4.00 8.08 -14.95
N ARG A 5 -3.55 9.32 -14.81
CA ARG A 5 -2.59 9.93 -15.73
C ARG A 5 -1.19 9.58 -15.27
N VAL A 6 -0.43 8.88 -16.11
CA VAL A 6 0.97 8.54 -15.88
C VAL A 6 1.84 9.49 -16.70
N THR A 7 2.79 10.15 -16.06
CA THR A 7 3.76 11.03 -16.75
C THR A 7 5.06 10.26 -16.92
N THR A 8 5.52 10.15 -18.17
CA THR A 8 6.75 9.42 -18.50
C THR A 8 7.94 10.37 -18.64
N ALA A 9 9.17 9.84 -18.66
CA ALA A 9 10.40 10.64 -18.68
C ALA A 9 10.53 11.61 -19.88
N ASN A 10 9.82 11.37 -20.99
CA ASN A 10 9.78 12.28 -22.13
C ASN A 10 8.70 13.38 -22.00
N GLN A 11 8.11 13.54 -20.81
CA GLN A 11 7.00 14.44 -20.48
C GLN A 11 5.70 14.15 -21.25
N ASN A 12 5.59 12.99 -21.91
CA ASN A 12 4.30 12.54 -22.43
C ASN A 12 3.46 11.98 -21.27
N SER A 13 2.23 12.48 -21.17
CA SER A 13 1.22 11.92 -20.28
C SER A 13 0.40 10.88 -21.02
N GLN A 14 0.27 9.68 -20.45
CA GLN A 14 -0.64 8.64 -20.91
C GLN A 14 -1.75 8.44 -19.88
N VAL A 15 -2.99 8.31 -20.34
CA VAL A 15 -4.12 7.95 -19.48
C VAL A 15 -4.24 6.44 -19.47
N CYS A 16 -4.15 5.84 -18.29
CA CYS A 16 -4.24 4.40 -18.07
C CYS A 16 -5.45 4.08 -17.20
N THR A 17 -6.03 2.91 -17.40
CA THR A 17 -7.23 2.41 -16.71
C THR A 17 -6.98 1.00 -16.18
N GLU A 18 -7.94 0.46 -15.43
CA GLU A 18 -7.85 -0.91 -14.92
C GLU A 18 -7.77 -1.98 -16.05
N SER A 19 -8.22 -1.64 -17.26
CA SER A 19 -8.13 -2.52 -18.44
C SER A 19 -6.75 -2.54 -19.09
N ASP A 20 -5.89 -1.56 -18.78
CA ASP A 20 -4.55 -1.42 -19.35
C ASP A 20 -3.48 -2.08 -18.48
N LEU A 21 -3.88 -2.75 -17.40
CA LEU A 21 -2.97 -3.44 -16.49
C LEU A 21 -2.22 -4.58 -17.20
N ASN A 22 -0.93 -4.70 -16.91
CA ASN A 22 -0.12 -5.83 -17.27
C ASN A 22 -0.59 -7.07 -16.50
N LEU A 23 -1.42 -7.89 -17.15
CA LEU A 23 -2.06 -9.05 -16.53
C LEU A 23 -1.05 -10.11 -16.10
N ASP A 24 0.04 -10.29 -16.85
CA ASP A 24 1.10 -11.25 -16.49
C ASP A 24 1.73 -10.87 -15.15
N LEU A 25 2.01 -9.58 -14.95
CA LEU A 25 2.53 -9.09 -13.68
C LEU A 25 1.51 -9.26 -12.54
N VAL A 26 0.24 -8.92 -12.79
CA VAL A 26 -0.83 -9.10 -11.80
C VAL A 26 -0.98 -10.57 -11.39
N GLU A 27 -0.88 -11.50 -12.34
CA GLU A 27 -0.93 -12.94 -12.08
C GLU A 27 0.27 -13.43 -11.28
N ILE A 28 1.48 -12.91 -11.55
CA ILE A 28 2.67 -13.18 -10.74
C ILE A 28 2.46 -12.73 -9.29
N LEU A 29 1.94 -11.50 -9.08
CA LEU A 29 1.70 -10.96 -7.74
C LEU A 29 0.63 -11.78 -6.98
N LEU A 30 -0.44 -12.18 -7.67
CA LEU A 30 -1.48 -13.05 -7.10
C LEU A 30 -0.95 -14.45 -6.79
N GLY A 31 -0.14 -15.03 -7.68
CA GLY A 31 0.51 -16.32 -7.46
C GLY A 31 1.42 -16.29 -6.23
N HIS A 32 2.29 -15.29 -6.14
CA HIS A 32 3.16 -15.10 -4.98
C HIS A 32 2.35 -14.85 -3.69
N ALA A 33 1.28 -14.05 -3.75
CA ALA A 33 0.41 -13.83 -2.59
C ALA A 33 -0.30 -15.12 -2.13
N SER A 34 -0.63 -16.04 -3.05
CA SER A 34 -1.29 -17.31 -2.72
C SER A 34 -0.40 -18.29 -1.96
N GLU A 35 0.92 -18.13 -2.04
CA GLU A 35 1.90 -18.92 -1.27
C GLU A 35 2.04 -18.42 0.17
N GLN A 36 1.49 -17.24 0.48
CA GLN A 36 1.50 -16.68 1.82
C GLN A 36 0.15 -16.86 2.52
N PRO A 37 0.13 -17.14 3.83
CA PRO A 37 -1.11 -17.35 4.58
C PRO A 37 -1.96 -16.10 4.76
N SER A 38 -1.50 -14.93 4.29
CA SER A 38 -2.10 -13.62 4.57
C SER A 38 -2.05 -12.68 3.36
N SER A 39 -2.87 -11.62 3.46
CA SER A 39 -2.78 -10.39 2.68
C SER A 39 -1.34 -9.94 2.40
N ALA A 40 -1.09 -9.39 1.22
CA ALA A 40 0.25 -8.95 0.80
C ALA A 40 0.22 -7.53 0.21
N THR A 41 1.35 -6.84 0.33
CA THR A 41 1.54 -5.51 -0.24
C THR A 41 2.80 -5.50 -1.09
N TYR A 42 2.74 -4.87 -2.27
CA TYR A 42 3.87 -4.74 -3.18
C TYR A 42 4.04 -3.30 -3.62
N VAL A 43 5.27 -2.92 -3.94
CA VAL A 43 5.60 -1.64 -4.55
C VAL A 43 6.07 -1.90 -5.97
N VAL A 44 5.35 -1.35 -6.95
CA VAL A 44 5.54 -1.66 -8.37
C VAL A 44 5.61 -0.36 -9.17
N GLU A 45 6.60 -0.20 -10.05
CA GLU A 45 6.66 0.95 -10.95
C GLU A 45 5.42 1.03 -11.86
N LEU A 46 4.86 2.22 -12.06
CA LEU A 46 3.71 2.42 -12.95
C LEU A 46 4.02 2.00 -14.39
N ALA A 47 5.27 2.19 -14.84
CA ALA A 47 5.69 1.72 -16.15
C ALA A 47 5.58 0.19 -16.30
N ALA A 48 6.03 -0.57 -15.30
CA ALA A 48 5.89 -2.02 -15.29
C ALA A 48 4.42 -2.46 -15.18
N LEU A 49 3.66 -1.78 -14.33
CA LEU A 49 2.25 -2.09 -14.06
C LEU A 49 1.36 -1.93 -15.30
N PHE A 50 1.63 -0.95 -16.16
CA PHE A 50 0.88 -0.69 -17.39
C PHE A 50 1.64 -1.10 -18.67
N ALA A 51 2.74 -1.85 -18.54
CA ALA A 51 3.61 -2.25 -19.65
C ALA A 51 4.01 -1.08 -20.58
N LEU A 52 4.31 0.09 -19.99
CA LEU A 52 4.67 1.29 -20.75
C LEU A 52 6.06 1.14 -21.37
N THR A 53 6.21 1.62 -22.60
CA THR A 53 7.50 1.60 -23.32
C THR A 53 8.49 2.65 -22.81
N SER A 54 8.01 3.64 -22.07
CA SER A 54 8.83 4.73 -21.54
C SER A 54 8.94 4.61 -20.02
N ALA A 55 10.14 4.87 -19.50
CA ALA A 55 10.38 4.84 -18.06
C ALA A 55 9.48 5.86 -17.32
N CYS A 56 9.05 5.45 -16.13
CA CYS A 56 8.28 6.24 -15.19
C CYS A 56 8.81 5.92 -13.80
N GLU A 57 9.25 6.94 -13.05
CA GLU A 57 9.81 6.77 -11.71
C GLU A 57 8.70 6.60 -10.65
N GLU A 58 7.48 6.98 -10.99
CA GLU A 58 6.32 6.86 -10.12
C GLU A 58 5.94 5.39 -9.89
N LYS A 59 5.61 5.07 -8.65
CA LYS A 59 5.28 3.72 -8.21
C LYS A 59 3.85 3.64 -7.69
N CYS A 60 3.31 2.44 -7.75
CA CYS A 60 2.02 2.03 -7.24
C CYS A 60 2.19 1.08 -6.07
N LEU A 61 1.37 1.28 -5.06
CA LEU A 61 1.19 0.36 -3.95
C LEU A 61 0.11 -0.67 -4.33
N VAL A 62 0.51 -1.91 -4.58
CA VAL A 62 -0.41 -3.01 -4.88
C VAL A 62 -0.79 -3.71 -3.59
N ILE A 63 -2.08 -3.69 -3.24
CA ILE A 63 -2.64 -4.29 -2.02
C ILE A 63 -3.45 -5.52 -2.42
N VAL A 64 -3.03 -6.70 -1.97
CA VAL A 64 -3.64 -8.00 -2.33
C VAL A 64 -4.37 -8.58 -1.13
N LEU A 65 -5.69 -8.70 -1.26
CA LEU A 65 -6.60 -9.17 -0.21
C LEU A 65 -7.51 -10.25 -0.80
N PRO A 66 -7.01 -11.48 -0.97
CA PRO A 66 -7.70 -12.52 -1.75
C PRO A 66 -9.02 -12.99 -1.13
N GLU A 67 -9.16 -12.84 0.21
CA GLU A 67 -10.37 -13.22 0.94
C GLU A 67 -11.37 -12.08 1.12
N SER A 68 -10.97 -10.83 0.86
CA SER A 68 -11.83 -9.65 1.02
C SER A 68 -12.53 -9.32 -0.29
N SER A 69 -13.81 -8.93 -0.21
CA SER A 69 -14.55 -8.41 -1.36
C SER A 69 -14.58 -6.88 -1.37
N SER A 70 -14.90 -6.31 -2.52
CA SER A 70 -15.12 -4.87 -2.69
C SER A 70 -16.23 -4.28 -1.81
N LYS A 71 -17.10 -5.13 -1.24
CA LYS A 71 -18.15 -4.71 -0.31
C LYS A 71 -17.66 -4.53 1.11
N ASP A 72 -16.56 -5.20 1.46
CA ASP A 72 -15.99 -5.20 2.81
C ASP A 72 -15.00 -4.05 3.00
N ILE A 73 -14.56 -3.43 1.90
CA ILE A 73 -13.56 -2.37 1.90
C ILE A 73 -14.16 -1.12 1.25
N PRO A 74 -14.23 0.02 1.96
CA PRO A 74 -14.77 1.26 1.40
C PRO A 74 -13.76 1.91 0.44
N LEU A 75 -13.59 1.32 -0.75
CA LEU A 75 -12.62 1.73 -1.79
C LEU A 75 -12.80 3.16 -2.32
N GLU A 76 -14.00 3.73 -2.13
CA GLU A 76 -14.31 5.10 -2.52
C GLU A 76 -13.89 6.13 -1.47
N SER A 77 -13.56 5.70 -0.25
CA SER A 77 -12.98 6.60 0.74
C SER A 77 -11.60 7.06 0.27
N ARG A 78 -11.37 8.37 0.37
CA ARG A 78 -10.13 9.05 -0.01
C ARG A 78 -9.36 9.54 1.21
N SER A 79 -9.76 9.14 2.41
CA SER A 79 -9.08 9.50 3.64
C SER A 79 -7.77 8.73 3.76
N LEU A 80 -6.73 9.45 4.18
CA LEU A 80 -5.46 8.89 4.64
C LEU A 80 -5.28 9.33 6.08
N SER A 81 -4.90 8.41 6.97
CA SER A 81 -4.51 8.73 8.33
C SER A 81 -3.22 8.00 8.69
N ALA A 82 -2.28 8.68 9.33
CA ALA A 82 -1.14 8.02 9.94
C ALA A 82 -1.55 7.44 11.30
N GLU A 83 -1.18 6.18 11.55
CA GLU A 83 -1.49 5.47 12.79
C GLU A 83 -0.30 4.63 13.23
N VAL A 84 -0.22 4.35 14.53
CA VAL A 84 0.66 3.31 15.07
C VAL A 84 -0.20 2.12 15.45
N ARG A 85 0.14 0.93 14.93
CA ARG A 85 -0.58 -0.31 15.21
C ARG A 85 0.39 -1.38 15.70
N ALA A 86 -0.09 -2.25 16.58
CA ALA A 86 0.67 -3.40 17.04
C ALA A 86 0.53 -4.57 16.06
N THR A 87 1.64 -5.18 15.64
CA THR A 87 1.64 -6.43 14.87
C THR A 87 1.08 -7.58 15.73
N PRO A 88 0.70 -8.73 15.13
CA PRO A 88 0.34 -9.93 15.88
C PRO A 88 1.41 -10.38 16.89
N GLU A 89 2.68 -10.07 16.60
CA GLU A 89 3.84 -10.34 17.44
C GLU A 89 4.00 -9.33 18.60
N GLY A 90 3.27 -8.22 18.54
CA GLY A 90 3.27 -7.16 19.55
C GLY A 90 4.17 -5.96 19.23
N ASP A 91 4.85 -5.98 18.08
CA ASP A 91 5.72 -4.88 17.63
C ASP A 91 4.88 -3.67 17.23
N SER A 92 5.33 -2.47 17.61
CA SER A 92 4.65 -1.24 17.18
C SER A 92 5.15 -0.84 15.79
N VAL A 93 4.24 -0.77 14.82
CA VAL A 93 4.55 -0.38 13.44
C VAL A 93 3.72 0.84 13.08
N ALA A 94 4.37 1.86 12.55
CA ALA A 94 3.67 2.97 11.96
C ALA A 94 3.19 2.62 10.55
N CYS A 95 1.98 3.06 10.26
CA CYS A 95 1.26 2.69 9.07
C CYS A 95 0.41 3.85 8.58
N LEU A 96 0.16 3.85 7.28
CA LEU A 96 -0.86 4.67 6.66
C LEU A 96 -2.15 3.83 6.58
N ALA A 97 -3.19 4.30 7.27
CA ALA A 97 -4.53 3.76 7.19
C ALA A 97 -5.24 4.29 5.93
N LEU A 98 -5.79 3.36 5.16
CA LEU A 98 -6.58 3.58 3.95
C LEU A 98 -7.99 2.99 4.15
N ALA A 99 -8.92 3.39 3.28
CA ALA A 99 -10.29 2.89 3.27
C ALA A 99 -10.94 3.01 4.67
N ASP A 100 -10.94 4.24 5.20
CA ASP A 100 -11.45 4.58 6.54
C ASP A 100 -10.83 3.74 7.68
N GLY A 101 -9.53 3.44 7.56
CA GLY A 101 -8.78 2.66 8.55
C GLY A 101 -9.04 1.15 8.50
N THR A 102 -9.79 0.67 7.51
CA THR A 102 -10.03 -0.78 7.31
C THR A 102 -8.73 -1.51 6.94
N VAL A 103 -7.87 -0.85 6.16
CA VAL A 103 -6.62 -1.40 5.66
C VAL A 103 -5.49 -0.49 6.10
N ALA A 104 -4.53 -1.03 6.85
CA ALA A 104 -3.29 -0.34 7.17
C ALA A 104 -2.14 -0.88 6.34
N VAL A 105 -1.29 0.01 5.84
CA VAL A 105 -0.06 -0.35 5.12
C VAL A 105 1.13 0.26 5.83
N SER A 106 2.19 -0.53 6.02
CA SER A 106 3.40 -0.07 6.72
C SER A 106 4.00 1.17 6.08
N GLU A 107 4.55 2.06 6.92
CA GLU A 107 5.24 3.27 6.48
C GLU A 107 6.34 2.96 5.43
N ARG A 108 7.02 1.82 5.56
CA ARG A 108 8.14 1.43 4.68
C ARG A 108 7.66 1.26 3.25
N ALA A 109 6.51 0.60 3.07
CA ALA A 109 5.91 0.42 1.76
C ALA A 109 5.41 1.74 1.18
N VAL A 110 4.85 2.62 2.02
CA VAL A 110 4.40 3.97 1.61
C VAL A 110 5.59 4.84 1.17
N PHE A 111 6.64 4.95 1.97
CA PHE A 111 7.82 5.75 1.61
C PHE A 111 8.52 5.20 0.36
N ALA A 112 8.50 3.88 0.15
CA ALA A 112 9.07 3.26 -1.04
C ALA A 112 8.35 3.67 -2.35
N THR A 113 7.10 4.17 -2.28
CA THR A 113 6.41 4.71 -3.46
C THR A 113 6.71 6.18 -3.76
N SER A 114 7.50 6.86 -2.92
CA SER A 114 7.81 8.30 -3.04
C SER A 114 6.57 9.21 -3.25
N PRO A 115 5.46 9.03 -2.51
CA PRO A 115 4.19 9.68 -2.85
C PRO A 115 4.23 11.21 -2.75
N LEU A 116 5.08 11.76 -1.88
CA LEU A 116 5.29 13.21 -1.74
C LEU A 116 5.86 13.85 -3.02
N GLU A 117 6.77 13.16 -3.73
CA GLU A 117 7.38 13.64 -4.97
C GLU A 117 6.33 13.84 -6.08
N PHE A 118 5.33 12.96 -6.11
CA PHE A 118 4.23 12.99 -7.07
C PHE A 118 2.97 13.67 -6.53
N SER A 119 2.99 14.15 -5.27
CA SER A 119 1.84 14.71 -4.54
C SER A 119 0.61 13.79 -4.51
N ARG A 120 0.82 12.47 -4.63
CA ARG A 120 -0.25 11.47 -4.61
C ARG A 120 0.30 10.09 -4.26
N LEU A 121 -0.58 9.27 -3.71
CA LEU A 121 -0.35 7.83 -3.54
C LEU A 121 -1.27 7.08 -4.50
N VAL A 122 -0.68 6.32 -5.42
CA VAL A 122 -1.43 5.44 -6.33
C VAL A 122 -1.48 4.05 -5.72
N THR A 123 -2.69 3.48 -5.63
CA THR A 123 -2.89 2.11 -5.14
C THR A 123 -3.66 1.26 -6.12
N LEU A 124 -3.28 -0.01 -6.24
CA LEU A 124 -4.02 -1.05 -6.94
C LEU A 124 -4.52 -2.07 -5.92
N TRP A 125 -5.83 -2.14 -5.77
CA TRP A 125 -6.51 -3.14 -4.95
C TRP A 125 -6.75 -4.39 -5.78
N LEU A 126 -6.21 -5.52 -5.35
CA LEU A 126 -6.50 -6.85 -5.88
C LEU A 126 -7.34 -7.61 -4.84
N LEU A 127 -8.66 -7.55 -5.02
CA LEU A 127 -9.65 -8.17 -4.15
C LEU A 127 -10.23 -9.43 -4.79
N LYS A 128 -10.98 -10.20 -4.02
CA LYS A 128 -11.64 -11.43 -4.48
C LYS A 128 -12.49 -11.27 -5.73
N ASP A 129 -13.22 -10.16 -5.82
CA ASP A 129 -14.25 -9.90 -6.82
C ASP A 129 -13.89 -8.76 -7.78
N THR A 130 -12.82 -8.00 -7.51
CA THR A 130 -12.49 -6.82 -8.29
C THR A 130 -11.02 -6.47 -8.27
N ARG A 131 -10.62 -5.70 -9.29
CA ARG A 131 -9.36 -4.99 -9.34
C ARG A 131 -9.69 -3.52 -9.44
N ARG A 132 -9.17 -2.70 -8.52
CA ARG A 132 -9.53 -1.28 -8.45
C ARG A 132 -8.30 -0.43 -8.33
N LEU A 133 -8.19 0.55 -9.22
CA LEU A 133 -7.12 1.53 -9.17
C LEU A 133 -7.63 2.79 -8.45
N CYS A 134 -6.89 3.25 -7.47
CA CYS A 134 -7.23 4.42 -6.66
C CYS A 134 -6.05 5.40 -6.61
N GLU A 135 -6.40 6.67 -6.56
CA GLU A 135 -5.48 7.76 -6.31
C GLU A 135 -5.90 8.45 -5.00
N PHE A 136 -4.93 8.73 -4.15
CA PHE A 136 -5.10 9.48 -2.92
C PHE A 136 -4.23 10.72 -2.98
N LEU A 137 -4.77 11.87 -2.56
CA LEU A 137 -3.97 13.07 -2.38
C LEU A 137 -2.98 12.80 -1.24
N TYR A 138 -1.69 13.02 -1.50
CA TYR A 138 -0.65 12.87 -0.49
C TYR A 138 0.05 14.22 -0.32
N THR A 139 -0.08 14.81 0.86
CA THR A 139 0.41 16.16 1.16
C THR A 139 1.63 16.11 2.07
N PRO A 140 2.40 17.21 2.19
CA PRO A 140 3.44 17.32 3.22
C PRO A 140 2.92 17.05 4.64
N GLU A 141 1.67 17.45 4.95
CA GLU A 141 1.03 17.17 6.25
C GLU A 141 0.84 15.67 6.47
N THR A 142 0.37 14.92 5.46
CA THR A 142 0.28 13.45 5.53
C THR A 142 1.65 12.80 5.75
N ASP A 143 2.70 13.34 5.12
CA ASP A 143 4.06 12.85 5.27
C ASP A 143 4.63 13.11 6.68
N GLU A 144 4.40 14.32 7.21
CA GLU A 144 4.78 14.71 8.57
C GLU A 144 4.04 13.87 9.63
N ASP A 145 2.74 13.60 9.43
CA ASP A 145 1.94 12.75 10.32
C ASP A 145 2.46 11.31 10.31
N LEU A 146 2.77 10.76 9.13
CA LEU A 146 3.32 9.41 9.01
C LEU A 146 4.70 9.32 9.66
N TRP A 147 5.55 10.33 9.43
CA TRP A 147 6.85 10.45 10.09
C TRP A 147 6.73 10.55 11.63
N ALA A 148 5.77 11.31 12.13
CA ALA A 148 5.50 11.39 13.58
C ALA A 148 5.08 10.02 14.14
N ALA A 149 4.22 9.28 13.42
CA ALA A 149 3.85 7.92 13.78
C ALA A 149 5.07 6.99 13.80
N THR A 150 5.99 7.10 12.82
CA THR A 150 7.27 6.37 12.81
C THR A 150 8.06 6.57 14.09
N GLN A 151 8.20 7.82 14.53
CA GLN A 151 8.94 8.14 15.74
C GLN A 151 8.28 7.55 17.00
N VAL A 152 6.94 7.57 17.05
CA VAL A 152 6.20 6.94 18.15
C VAL A 152 6.41 5.43 18.14
N ALA A 153 6.27 4.76 17.00
CA ALA A 153 6.48 3.32 16.85
C ALA A 153 7.89 2.89 17.31
N GLN A 154 8.94 3.57 16.83
CA GLN A 154 10.34 3.29 17.20
C GLN A 154 10.63 3.55 18.69
N SER A 155 9.94 4.51 19.32
CA SER A 155 10.10 4.76 20.75
C SER A 155 9.64 3.58 21.62
N HIS A 156 8.73 2.74 21.09
CA HIS A 156 8.26 1.54 21.77
C HIS A 156 9.20 0.33 21.57
N GLU A 157 9.93 0.26 20.45
CA GLU A 157 10.91 -0.82 20.19
C GLU A 157 12.11 -0.76 21.15
N ASN A 158 12.51 0.43 21.60
CA ASN A 158 13.62 0.62 22.52
C ASN A 158 13.38 0.07 23.94
N TRP A 159 12.19 -0.47 24.24
CA TRP A 159 11.90 -1.14 25.50
C TRP A 159 12.18 -2.66 25.44
N THR A 160 12.26 -3.26 24.25
CA THR A 160 12.43 -4.71 24.07
C THR A 160 13.87 -5.05 23.67
N ASP A 161 14.63 -5.55 24.65
CA ASP A 161 16.05 -5.88 24.54
C ASP A 161 16.28 -7.24 23.81
N ASN A 162 17.15 -7.20 22.79
CA ASN A 162 17.92 -8.30 22.15
C ASN A 162 17.35 -9.15 20.99
N GLY A 163 17.84 -8.86 19.77
CA GLY A 163 18.68 -9.81 19.03
C GLY A 163 18.23 -10.30 17.64
N GLY A 164 18.91 -9.85 16.56
CA GLY A 164 19.00 -10.64 15.31
C GLY A 164 19.16 -9.89 13.98
N THR A 165 20.40 -9.84 13.49
CA THR A 165 20.93 -9.61 12.11
C THR A 165 20.17 -10.31 10.97
N SER A 166 20.30 -10.07 9.64
CA SER A 166 20.93 -9.11 8.71
C SER A 166 20.78 -9.71 7.29
N LEU A 167 20.79 -8.87 6.24
CA LEU A 167 21.33 -9.07 4.86
C LEU A 167 20.41 -9.37 3.63
N ASP A 168 20.52 -8.44 2.67
CA ASP A 168 20.72 -8.51 1.20
C ASP A 168 19.65 -8.90 0.13
N HIS A 169 19.32 -7.86 -0.65
CA HIS A 169 19.14 -7.72 -2.10
C HIS A 169 18.11 -8.59 -2.90
N ALA A 170 17.16 -7.84 -3.48
CA ALA A 170 16.20 -8.13 -4.58
C ALA A 170 14.80 -8.67 -4.19
N ILE A 171 13.78 -7.90 -4.62
CA ILE A 171 12.35 -7.93 -4.24
C ILE A 171 12.19 -7.79 -2.73
N ALA A 172 12.33 -6.57 -2.21
CA ALA A 172 12.03 -6.34 -0.81
C ALA A 172 10.53 -6.60 -0.56
N LEU A 173 10.25 -7.79 -0.05
CA LEU A 173 9.20 -8.09 0.91
C LEU A 173 9.32 -7.06 2.03
N PHE A 174 8.71 -5.89 1.85
CA PHE A 174 8.62 -4.88 2.89
C PHE A 174 7.49 -5.31 3.82
N ASP A 175 7.83 -6.06 4.86
CA ASP A 175 6.99 -6.45 6.00
C ASP A 175 5.48 -6.48 5.70
N ASN A 176 5.03 -7.64 5.22
CA ASN A 176 3.67 -7.94 4.77
C ASN A 176 2.66 -7.87 5.93
N PHE A 177 2.22 -6.68 6.30
CA PHE A 177 1.11 -6.55 7.23
C PHE A 177 0.07 -5.61 6.65
N VAL A 178 -0.96 -6.20 6.04
CA VAL A 178 -2.26 -5.54 5.96
C VAL A 178 -3.03 -5.97 7.19
N MET A 179 -3.10 -5.08 8.19
CA MET A 179 -3.96 -5.30 9.34
C MET A 179 -5.39 -4.93 8.98
N HIS A 180 -6.24 -5.94 8.85
CA HIS A 180 -7.68 -5.76 8.83
C HIS A 180 -8.16 -5.43 10.25
N SER A 181 -8.72 -4.24 10.45
CA SER A 181 -9.53 -4.01 11.64
C SER A 181 -10.84 -4.79 11.47
N ALA A 182 -11.25 -5.54 12.50
CA ALA A 182 -12.62 -6.07 12.52
C ALA A 182 -13.58 -4.88 12.43
N PRO A 183 -14.70 -4.96 11.68
CA PRO A 183 -15.69 -3.90 11.66
C PRO A 183 -16.12 -3.64 13.09
N ALA A 184 -15.97 -2.39 13.55
CA ALA A 184 -16.42 -2.00 14.87
C ALA A 184 -17.90 -2.40 14.99
N GLU A 185 -18.18 -3.41 15.81
CA GLU A 185 -19.56 -3.72 16.19
C GLU A 185 -20.11 -2.43 16.80
N ARG A 186 -20.95 -1.73 16.03
CA ARG A 186 -21.74 -0.61 16.56
C ARG A 186 -22.58 -1.19 17.67
N ILE A 187 -22.14 -1.00 18.91
CA ILE A 187 -22.95 -1.21 20.11
C ILE A 187 -24.07 -0.17 19.99
N ALA A 188 -25.18 -0.57 19.38
CA ALA A 188 -26.41 0.18 19.40
C ALA A 188 -26.86 0.24 20.87
N SER A 189 -26.82 1.46 21.42
CA SER A 189 -27.47 1.83 22.69
C SER A 189 -28.86 2.35 22.40
#